data_AF-A0A7C5DLW2-F1
#
_entry.id   AF-A0A7C5DLW2-F1
#
_cell.length_a   1.000
_cell.length_b   1.000
_cell.length_c   1.000
_cell.angle_alpha   90.00
_cell.angle_beta   90.00
_cell.angle_gamma   90.00
#
_symmetry.space_group_name_H-M   'P 1'
#
loop_
_entity.id
_entity.type
_entity.pdbx_description
1 polymer ?
#
loop_
_entity_poly.entity_id
_entity_poly.type
_entity_poly.pdbx_seq_one_letter_code
_entity_poly.pdbx_strand_id
1 'polypeptide(L)' 'YNIVQKRGSMIGKPDLQPHDLRRTYAELGRRAGVPISQISKLLGHSSIETTQEYLNIELDLETTISDFVPF' A
#
# COMPACT_ATOMS: atom_id res chain seq x y z
N TYR A 1 11.79 15.70 10.23
CA TYR A 1 10.62 15.54 9.35
C TYR A 1 10.39 16.71 8.36
N ASN A 2 11.27 17.73 8.31
CA ASN A 2 11.00 18.95 7.53
C ASN A 2 11.32 18.87 6.02
N ILE A 3 12.03 17.84 5.55
CA ILE A 3 12.40 17.76 4.13
C ILE A 3 11.20 17.45 3.23
N VAL A 4 10.33 16.52 3.63
CA VAL A 4 9.17 16.13 2.82
C VAL A 4 8.18 17.28 2.71
N GLN A 5 7.85 17.93 3.83
CA GLN A 5 6.99 19.12 3.81
C GLN A 5 7.62 20.26 2.99
N LYS A 6 8.92 20.56 3.17
CA LYS A 6 9.60 21.59 2.38
C LYS A 6 9.54 21.32 0.88
N ARG A 7 9.76 20.07 0.44
CA ARG A 7 9.65 19.68 -0.96
C ARG A 7 8.20 19.64 -1.43
N GLY A 8 7.27 19.23 -0.57
CA GLY A 8 5.84 19.28 -0.78
C GLY A 8 5.36 20.69 -1.11
N SER A 9 5.73 21.69 -0.31
CA SER A 9 5.39 23.10 -0.59
C SER A 9 5.89 23.58 -1.95
N MET A 10 7.08 23.13 -2.39
CA MET A 10 7.62 23.49 -3.72
C MET A 10 6.80 22.93 -4.90
N ILE A 11 6.02 21.86 -4.68
CA ILE A 11 5.16 21.25 -5.69
C ILE A 11 3.66 21.49 -5.43
N GLY A 12 3.32 22.45 -4.56
CA GLY A 12 1.93 22.78 -4.21
C GLY A 12 1.24 21.76 -3.29
N LYS A 13 2.00 20.93 -2.57
CA LYS A 13 1.52 19.98 -1.56
C LYS A 13 2.10 20.27 -0.16
N PRO A 14 1.73 21.39 0.48
CA PRO A 14 2.33 21.81 1.76
C PRO A 14 2.12 20.80 2.90
N ASP A 15 1.01 20.05 2.87
CA ASP A 15 0.67 19.07 3.90
C ASP A 15 1.26 17.68 3.66
N LEU A 16 2.09 17.50 2.62
CA LEU A 16 2.68 16.20 2.29
C LEU A 16 3.55 15.68 3.45
N GLN A 17 3.23 14.49 3.93
CA GLN A 17 3.95 13.81 5.00
C GLN A 17 4.69 12.56 4.49
N PRO A 18 5.76 12.10 5.18
CA PRO A 18 6.45 10.87 4.79
C PRO A 18 5.55 9.63 4.76
N HIS A 19 4.52 9.58 5.61
CA HIS A 19 3.55 8.48 5.62
C HIS A 19 2.70 8.43 4.33
N ASP A 20 2.44 9.56 3.67
CA ASP A 20 1.73 9.59 2.39
C ASP A 20 2.58 8.98 1.27
N LEU A 21 3.89 9.27 1.29
CA LEU A 21 4.84 8.70 0.34
C LEU A 21 4.98 7.19 0.55
N ARG A 22 5.03 6.74 1.81
CA ARG A 22 5.04 5.32 2.17
C ARG A 22 3.77 4.60 1.69
N ARG A 23 2.59 5.22 1.84
CA ARG A 23 1.32 4.67 1.35
C ARG A 23 1.30 4.60 -0.17
N THR A 24 1.82 5.63 -0.83
CA THR A 24 1.97 5.66 -2.30
C THR A 24 2.88 4.55 -2.80
N TYR A 25 4.02 4.32 -2.15
CA TYR A 25 4.94 3.22 -2.48
C TYR A 25 4.25 1.85 -2.39
N ALA A 26 3.52 1.61 -1.30
CA ALA A 26 2.80 0.37 -1.08
C ALA A 26 1.69 0.15 -2.14
N GLU A 27 0.92 1.19 -2.46
CA GLU A 27 -0.15 1.12 -3.45
C GLU A 27 0.38 0.90 -4.88
N LEU A 28 1.52 1.51 -5.23
CA LEU A 28 2.18 1.26 -6.52
C LEU A 28 2.64 -0.20 -6.64
N GLY A 29 3.24 -0.76 -5.58
CA GLY A 29 3.61 -2.18 -5.54
C GLY A 29 2.41 -3.10 -5.73
N ARG A 30 1.31 -2.82 -5.02
CA ARG A 30 0.06 -3.58 -5.13
C ARG A 30 -0.49 -3.57 -6.56
N ARG A 31 -0.55 -2.38 -7.19
CA ARG A 31 -1.03 -2.24 -8.58
C ARG A 31 -0.12 -2.93 -9.60
N ALA A 32 1.17 -3.03 -9.31
CA ALA A 32 2.12 -3.79 -10.11
C ALA A 32 2.03 -5.31 -9.89
N GLY A 33 1.09 -5.79 -9.07
CA GLY A 33 0.90 -7.22 -8.78
C GLY A 33 1.87 -7.79 -7.74
N VAL A 34 2.58 -6.95 -7.00
CA VAL A 34 3.46 -7.42 -5.92
C VAL A 34 2.60 -8.01 -4.80
N PRO A 35 2.89 -9.25 -4.33
CA PRO A 35 2.13 -9.87 -3.25
C PRO A 35 2.11 -9.01 -1.98
N ILE A 36 0.95 -8.92 -1.34
CA ILE A 36 0.77 -8.09 -0.12
C ILE A 36 1.71 -8.50 1.02
N SER A 37 2.03 -9.79 1.14
CA SER A 37 2.99 -10.30 2.10
C SER A 37 4.41 -9.75 1.87
N GLN A 38 4.81 -9.57 0.61
CA GLN A 38 6.07 -8.95 0.24
C GLN A 38 6.05 -7.45 0.55
N ILE A 39 4.96 -6.75 0.23
CA ILE A 39 4.77 -5.34 0.58
C ILE A 39 4.86 -5.15 2.10
N SER A 40 4.20 -6.00 2.89
CA SER A 40 4.24 -5.97 4.35
C SER A 40 5.67 -6.08 4.90
N LYS A 41 6.47 -7.00 4.34
CA LYS A 41 7.89 -7.15 4.70
C LYS A 41 8.72 -5.93 4.34
N LEU A 42 8.52 -5.36 3.15
CA LEU A 42 9.24 -4.16 2.69
C LEU A 42 8.91 -2.92 3.55
N LEU A 43 7.66 -2.82 4.02
CA LEU A 43 7.25 -1.80 4.96
C LEU A 43 7.77 -2.10 6.38
N GLY A 44 8.02 -3.36 6.74
CA GLY A 44 8.39 -3.76 8.10
C GLY A 44 7.19 -3.68 9.05
N HIS A 45 5.99 -4.01 8.57
CA HIS A 45 4.82 -4.14 9.43
C HIS A 45 4.87 -5.44 10.22
N SER A 46 4.37 -5.38 11.46
CA SER A 46 4.34 -6.52 12.39
C SER A 46 3.49 -7.67 11.91
N SER A 47 2.50 -7.39 11.05
CA SER A 47 1.60 -8.40 10.52
C SER A 47 1.07 -8.00 9.13
N ILE A 48 0.52 -8.97 8.39
CA ILE A 48 -0.05 -8.73 7.06
C ILE A 48 -1.34 -7.91 7.19
N GLU A 49 -2.10 -8.13 8.26
CA GLU A 49 -3.35 -7.44 8.59
C GLU A 49 -3.10 -5.93 8.73
N THR A 50 -2.01 -5.52 9.38
CA THR A 50 -1.60 -4.11 9.43
C THR A 50 -1.42 -3.51 8.03
N THR A 51 -0.89 -4.28 7.08
CA THR A 51 -0.72 -3.83 5.68
C THR A 51 -2.04 -3.79 4.93
N GLN A 52 -2.97 -4.72 5.20
CA GLN A 52 -4.32 -4.74 4.61
C GLN A 52 -5.11 -3.50 5.04
N GLU A 53 -5.15 -3.21 6.34
CA GLU A 53 -5.76 -1.99 6.89
C GLU A 53 -5.08 -0.74 6.35
N TYR A 54 -3.74 -0.73 6.32
CA TYR A 54 -2.96 0.40 5.81
C TYR A 54 -3.22 0.71 4.33
N LEU A 55 -3.57 -0.30 3.53
CA LEU A 55 -3.90 -0.15 2.11
C LEU A 55 -5.42 -0.11 1.84
N ASN A 56 -6.25 -0.21 2.88
CA ASN A 56 -7.71 -0.33 2.77
C ASN A 56 -8.13 -1.44 1.78
N ILE A 57 -7.50 -2.60 1.90
CA ILE A 57 -7.80 -3.76 1.06
C ILE A 57 -8.97 -4.50 1.69
N GLU A 58 -10.10 -4.49 0.98
CA GLU A 58 -11.25 -5.31 1.30
C GLU A 58 -11.10 -6.70 0.66
N LEU A 59 -11.72 -7.69 1.29
CA LEU A 59 -11.78 -9.04 0.73
C LEU A 59 -12.70 -9.00 -0.49
N ASP A 60 -12.18 -9.38 -1.66
CA ASP A 60 -13.02 -9.61 -2.83
C ASP A 60 -13.81 -10.90 -2.61
N LEU A 61 -15.12 -10.77 -2.44
CA LEU A 61 -16.05 -11.88 -2.24
C LEU A 61 -16.69 -12.37 -3.55
N GLU A 62 -16.51 -11.63 -4.65
CA GLU A 62 -17.07 -11.97 -5.96
C GLU A 62 -16.21 -13.01 -6.68
N THR A 63 -14.88 -12.94 -6.47
CA THR A 63 -13.93 -13.86 -7.08
C THR A 63 -13.43 -14.89 -6.05
N THR A 64 -13.74 -16.16 -6.26
CA THR A 64 -13.40 -17.24 -5.34
C THR A 64 -12.32 -18.16 -5.91
N ILE A 65 -11.64 -18.93 -5.04
CA ILE A 65 -10.61 -19.89 -5.46
C ILE A 65 -11.19 -20.93 -6.42
N SER A 66 -12.46 -21.32 -6.23
CA SER A 66 -13.16 -22.27 -7.08
C SER A 66 -13.28 -21.84 -8.54
N ASP A 67 -13.26 -20.54 -8.83
CA ASP A 67 -13.38 -20.04 -10.22
C ASP A 67 -12.14 -20.37 -11.07
N PHE A 68 -11.03 -20.70 -10.42
CA PHE A 68 -9.75 -21.01 -11.07
C PHE A 68 -9.35 -22.49 -11.00
N VAL A 69 -10.21 -23.36 -10.44
CA VAL A 69 -9.97 -24.81 -10.42
C VAL A 69 -10.66 -25.45 -11.63
N PRO A 70 -9.92 -25.85 -12.68
CA PRO A 70 -10.52 -26.58 -13.79
C PRO A 70 -11.00 -27.96 -13.32
N PHE A 71 -12.21 -28.34 -13.73
CA PHE A 71 -12.78 -29.68 -13.52
C PHE A 71 -12.02 -30.76 -14.29
#